data_AF-A0A3M8FTI2-F1
#
_entry.id   AF-A0A3M8FTI2-F1
#
_cell.length_a   1.000
_cell.length_b   1.000
_cell.length_c   1.000
_cell.angle_alpha   90.00
_cell.angle_beta   90.00
_cell.angle_gamma   90.00
#
_symmetry.space_group_name_H-M   'P 1'
#
loop_
_entity.id
_entity.type
_entity.pdbx_description
1 polymer ?
#
loop_
_entity_poly.entity_id
_entity_poly.type
_entity_poly.pdbx_seq_one_letter_code
_entity_poly.pdbx_strand_id
1 'polypeptide(L)'
;MAMLLVLASLVLVTGALSLLTLSSAQAYQARSLGITERATDDLLHSCDPIIESWLAKHASRATVDPTLSEPRVEIAAIAWTNDDGAKHEIRIAAWDLLGMIPPETNSSSPLWLATNDQIRDLELDTTASLCEIPATHAAIYPLTDEPRVCIGSTLAIYPREQNRRASSSPTININTAPKPLLEAALRLAQRGDIASILAAREDGRPAPAPPRSPGNRESLVRLTGHSTLWAVRTDASVDGIGRSWWTVYASRRSDWEIIERHAISE
;
A
#
# COMPACT_ATOMS: atom_id res chain seq x y z
N MET A 1 -48.89 -50.33 22.74
CA MET A 1 -48.25 -50.26 21.41
C MET A 1 -48.57 -48.95 20.68
N ALA A 2 -49.84 -48.62 20.39
CA ALA A 2 -50.22 -47.40 19.64
C ALA A 2 -49.58 -46.09 20.18
N MET A 3 -49.57 -45.87 21.50
CA MET A 3 -48.97 -44.68 22.12
C MET A 3 -47.46 -44.52 21.81
N LEU A 4 -46.70 -45.62 21.70
CA LEU A 4 -45.28 -45.58 21.36
C LEU A 4 -45.07 -45.20 19.88
N LEU A 5 -45.97 -45.64 18.99
CA LEU A 5 -45.94 -45.25 17.58
C LEU A 5 -46.25 -43.77 17.38
N VAL A 6 -47.20 -43.22 18.14
CA VAL A 6 -47.53 -41.78 18.12
C VAL A 6 -46.37 -40.95 18.68
N LEU A 7 -45.71 -41.40 19.75
CA LEU A 7 -44.53 -40.72 20.28
C LEU A 7 -43.36 -40.75 19.30
N ALA A 8 -43.10 -41.91 18.67
CA ALA A 8 -42.03 -42.05 17.68
C ALA A 8 -42.28 -41.21 16.43
N SER A 9 -43.51 -41.17 15.91
CA SER A 9 -43.83 -40.32 14.75
C SER A 9 -43.76 -38.83 15.10
N LEU A 10 -44.20 -38.42 16.30
CA LEU A 10 -44.06 -37.03 16.76
C LEU A 10 -42.58 -36.62 16.82
N VAL A 11 -41.72 -37.44 17.44
CA VAL A 11 -40.27 -37.17 17.54
C VAL A 11 -39.63 -37.06 16.15
N LEU A 12 -39.95 -37.96 15.23
CA LEU A 12 -39.47 -37.91 13.85
C LEU A 12 -39.91 -36.63 13.12
N VAL A 13 -41.17 -36.21 13.27
CA VAL A 13 -41.70 -34.99 12.65
C VAL A 13 -41.05 -33.74 13.25
N THR A 14 -40.90 -33.64 14.58
CA THR A 14 -40.19 -32.50 15.20
C THR A 14 -38.71 -32.46 14.84
N GLY A 15 -38.04 -33.61 14.74
CA GLY A 15 -36.65 -33.70 14.29
C GLY A 15 -36.48 -33.24 12.85
N ALA A 16 -37.33 -33.71 11.94
CA ALA A 16 -37.34 -33.29 10.55
C ALA A 16 -37.63 -31.79 10.39
N LEU A 17 -38.61 -31.25 11.13
CA LEU A 17 -38.92 -29.82 11.11
C LEU A 17 -37.74 -28.98 11.61
N SER A 18 -37.08 -29.40 12.69
CA SER A 18 -35.90 -28.74 13.25
C SER A 18 -34.74 -28.67 12.24
N LEU A 19 -34.48 -29.77 11.53
CA LEU A 19 -33.48 -29.83 10.46
C LEU A 19 -33.84 -28.94 9.26
N LEU A 20 -35.12 -28.85 8.90
CA LEU A 20 -35.59 -27.95 7.84
C LEU A 20 -35.48 -26.47 8.24
N THR A 21 -35.76 -26.12 9.50
CA THR A 21 -35.54 -24.74 10.00
C THR A 21 -34.06 -24.38 10.07
N LEU A 22 -33.20 -25.32 10.46
CA LEU A 22 -31.75 -25.08 10.53
C LEU A 22 -31.15 -24.91 9.12
N SER A 23 -31.49 -25.80 8.18
CA SER A 23 -30.99 -25.73 6.79
C SER A 23 -31.52 -24.50 6.03
N SER A 24 -32.77 -24.08 6.25
CA SER A 24 -33.29 -22.84 5.66
C SER A 24 -32.66 -21.58 6.27
N ALA A 25 -32.40 -21.56 7.58
CA ALA A 25 -31.63 -20.49 8.21
C ALA A 25 -30.19 -20.41 7.68
N GLN A 26 -29.50 -21.55 7.55
CA GLN A 26 -28.16 -21.63 6.95
C GLN A 26 -28.15 -21.18 5.48
N ALA A 27 -29.13 -21.60 4.68
CA ALA A 27 -29.25 -21.19 3.28
C ALA A 27 -29.56 -19.68 3.13
N TYR A 28 -30.38 -19.12 4.03
CA TYR A 28 -30.63 -17.68 4.08
C TYR A 28 -29.38 -16.90 4.45
N GLN A 29 -28.66 -17.32 5.50
CA GLN A 29 -27.40 -16.71 5.93
C GLN A 29 -26.32 -16.78 4.84
N ALA A 30 -26.14 -17.94 4.19
CA ALA A 30 -25.21 -18.09 3.08
C ALA A 30 -25.57 -17.17 1.90
N ARG A 31 -26.88 -17.00 1.61
CA ARG A 31 -27.35 -16.09 0.57
C ARG A 31 -27.13 -14.62 0.93
N SER A 32 -27.36 -14.22 2.19
CA SER A 32 -27.13 -12.83 2.62
C SER A 32 -25.65 -12.49 2.56
N LEU A 33 -24.76 -13.37 3.07
CA LEU A 33 -23.32 -13.22 2.94
C LEU A 33 -22.90 -13.05 1.48
N GLY A 34 -23.35 -13.95 0.57
CA GLY A 34 -23.03 -13.86 -0.85
C GLY A 34 -23.64 -12.66 -1.61
N ILE A 35 -24.57 -11.92 -1.01
CA ILE A 35 -25.04 -10.61 -1.52
C ILE A 35 -24.13 -9.50 -1.01
N THR A 36 -23.85 -9.47 0.29
CA THR A 36 -23.00 -8.47 0.93
C THR A 36 -21.54 -8.53 0.44
N GLU A 37 -21.01 -9.73 0.17
CA GLU A 37 -19.68 -9.90 -0.45
C GLU A 37 -19.63 -9.25 -1.84
N ARG A 38 -20.61 -9.51 -2.71
CA ARG A 38 -20.69 -8.88 -4.05
C ARG A 38 -20.86 -7.38 -3.95
N ALA A 39 -21.70 -6.90 -3.04
CA ALA A 39 -21.88 -5.47 -2.81
C ALA A 39 -20.56 -4.80 -2.36
N THR A 40 -19.70 -5.53 -1.63
CA THR A 40 -18.37 -5.03 -1.22
C THR A 40 -17.38 -5.03 -2.39
N ASP A 41 -17.37 -6.07 -3.23
CA ASP A 41 -16.53 -6.12 -4.44
C ASP A 41 -16.94 -5.07 -5.49
N ASP A 42 -18.25 -4.88 -5.71
CA ASP A 42 -18.81 -3.81 -6.55
C ASP A 42 -18.40 -2.43 -6.00
N LEU A 43 -18.38 -2.27 -4.66
CA LEU A 43 -17.98 -1.03 -4.01
C LEU A 43 -16.48 -0.73 -4.19
N LEU A 44 -15.62 -1.75 -4.11
CA LEU A 44 -14.20 -1.62 -4.45
C LEU A 44 -14.00 -1.21 -5.91
N HIS A 45 -14.72 -1.83 -6.85
CA HIS A 45 -14.68 -1.41 -8.26
C HIS A 45 -15.15 0.03 -8.47
N SER A 46 -16.15 0.50 -7.70
CA SER A 46 -16.63 1.89 -7.79
C SER A 46 -15.60 2.94 -7.35
N CYS A 47 -14.53 2.54 -6.66
CA CYS A 47 -13.46 3.43 -6.24
C CYS A 47 -12.49 3.81 -7.38
N ASP A 48 -12.44 3.03 -8.47
CA ASP A 48 -11.45 3.22 -9.56
C ASP A 48 -11.48 4.64 -10.16
N PRO A 49 -12.65 5.23 -10.52
CA PRO A 49 -12.71 6.61 -11.03
C PRO A 49 -12.28 7.68 -10.01
N ILE A 50 -12.43 7.42 -8.70
CA ILE A 50 -11.99 8.32 -7.64
C ILE A 50 -10.47 8.34 -7.60
N ILE A 51 -9.85 7.16 -7.65
CA ILE A 51 -8.39 6.97 -7.64
C ILE A 51 -7.77 7.58 -8.90
N GLU A 52 -8.32 7.30 -10.09
CA GLU A 52 -7.85 7.85 -11.36
C GLU A 52 -7.96 9.39 -11.39
N SER A 53 -9.08 9.95 -10.92
CA SER A 53 -9.27 11.40 -10.77
C SER A 53 -8.24 12.01 -9.81
N TRP A 54 -7.92 11.33 -8.70
CA TRP A 54 -6.91 11.77 -7.75
C TRP A 54 -5.50 11.72 -8.37
N LEU A 55 -5.15 10.61 -9.02
CA LEU A 55 -3.86 10.42 -9.70
C LEU A 55 -3.61 11.50 -10.77
N ALA A 56 -4.62 11.81 -11.57
CA ALA A 56 -4.53 12.84 -12.62
C ALA A 56 -4.33 14.26 -12.05
N LYS A 57 -4.97 14.60 -10.92
CA LYS A 57 -5.04 15.98 -10.39
C LYS A 57 -4.03 16.29 -9.29
N HIS A 58 -3.72 15.31 -8.43
CA HIS A 58 -3.06 15.54 -7.14
C HIS A 58 -1.72 14.80 -6.99
N ALA A 59 -1.54 13.61 -7.57
CA ALA A 59 -0.34 12.78 -7.35
C ALA A 59 1.00 13.47 -7.71
N SER A 60 1.01 14.35 -8.72
CA SER A 60 2.20 15.13 -9.10
C SER A 60 2.59 16.25 -8.11
N ARG A 61 1.70 16.59 -7.18
CA ARG A 61 1.87 17.63 -6.15
C ARG A 61 1.78 17.08 -4.73
N ALA A 62 1.58 15.76 -4.59
CA ALA A 62 1.45 15.10 -3.31
C ALA A 62 2.72 15.32 -2.46
N THR A 63 2.52 15.81 -1.24
CA THR A 63 3.54 15.92 -0.21
C THR A 63 3.10 15.12 1.00
N VAL A 64 4.07 14.56 1.72
CA VAL A 64 3.82 13.85 2.98
C VAL A 64 4.67 14.48 4.07
N ASP A 65 4.11 14.60 5.27
CA ASP A 65 4.83 15.06 6.45
C ASP A 65 6.10 14.19 6.65
N PRO A 66 7.30 14.80 6.75
CA PRO A 66 8.56 14.07 6.86
C PRO A 66 8.77 13.35 8.20
N THR A 67 7.93 13.62 9.21
CA THR A 67 7.98 12.99 10.54
C THR A 67 7.25 11.65 10.60
N LEU A 68 6.37 11.36 9.62
CA LEU A 68 5.60 10.12 9.58
C LEU A 68 6.50 8.90 9.33
N SER A 69 6.36 7.88 10.18
CA SER A 69 6.97 6.55 10.02
C SER A 69 6.45 5.84 8.76
N GLU A 70 5.16 6.02 8.47
CA GLU A 70 4.47 5.51 7.29
C GLU A 70 4.06 6.67 6.38
N PRO A 71 4.88 7.09 5.41
CA PRO A 71 4.50 8.16 4.51
C PRO A 71 3.42 7.70 3.54
N ARG A 72 2.17 8.05 3.83
CA ARG A 72 0.99 7.79 3.00
C ARG A 72 0.16 9.05 2.80
N VAL A 73 -0.57 9.11 1.70
CA VAL A 73 -1.55 10.17 1.41
C VAL A 73 -2.95 9.56 1.47
N GLU A 74 -3.80 10.12 2.32
CA GLU A 74 -5.22 9.74 2.35
C GLU A 74 -5.94 10.36 1.14
N ILE A 75 -6.59 9.53 0.33
CA ILE A 75 -7.38 9.96 -0.82
C ILE A 75 -8.83 10.18 -0.40
N ALA A 76 -9.39 9.25 0.39
CA ALA A 76 -10.76 9.30 0.87
C ALA A 76 -10.97 8.42 2.11
N ALA A 77 -11.81 8.88 3.03
CA ALA A 77 -12.44 8.06 4.06
C ALA A 77 -13.93 8.45 4.11
N ILE A 78 -14.81 7.52 3.73
CA ILE A 78 -16.23 7.77 3.50
C ILE A 78 -17.03 6.67 4.18
N ALA A 79 -18.00 7.04 5.02
CA ALA A 79 -18.94 6.10 5.64
C ALA A 79 -20.37 6.63 5.51
N TRP A 80 -21.31 5.74 5.20
CA TRP A 80 -22.74 6.06 5.09
C TRP A 80 -23.62 4.85 5.43
N THR A 81 -24.93 5.06 5.37
CA THR A 81 -25.94 4.03 5.55
C THR A 81 -26.97 4.22 4.44
N ASN A 82 -27.40 3.13 3.80
CA ASN A 82 -28.42 3.20 2.74
C ASN A 82 -29.84 3.15 3.33
N ASP A 83 -30.86 3.27 2.46
CA ASP A 83 -32.27 3.28 2.89
C ASP A 83 -32.72 1.94 3.52
N ASP A 84 -32.04 0.83 3.19
CA ASP A 84 -32.26 -0.50 3.80
C ASP A 84 -31.60 -0.64 5.19
N GLY A 85 -30.86 0.37 5.65
CA GLY A 85 -30.14 0.38 6.93
C GLY A 85 -28.76 -0.30 6.89
N ALA A 86 -28.32 -0.76 5.72
CA ALA A 86 -26.99 -1.36 5.52
C ALA A 86 -25.91 -0.29 5.63
N LYS A 87 -24.84 -0.59 6.37
CA LYS A 87 -23.71 0.30 6.58
C LYS A 87 -22.64 0.05 5.53
N HIS A 88 -22.10 1.13 4.98
CA HIS A 88 -21.03 1.09 3.99
C HIS A 88 -19.87 1.96 4.46
N GLU A 89 -18.65 1.49 4.26
CA GLU A 89 -17.42 2.24 4.52
C GLU A 89 -16.41 2.02 3.38
N ILE A 90 -15.71 3.08 2.98
CA ILE A 90 -14.57 3.06 2.06
C ILE A 90 -13.43 3.85 2.70
N ARG A 91 -12.22 3.30 2.66
CA ARG A 91 -10.97 4.02 2.90
C ARG A 91 -10.02 3.82 1.72
N ILE A 92 -9.40 4.89 1.26
CA ILE A 92 -8.45 4.89 0.15
C ILE A 92 -7.20 5.63 0.59
N ALA A 93 -6.07 4.95 0.57
CA ALA A 93 -4.76 5.53 0.87
C ALA A 93 -3.76 5.21 -0.25
N ALA A 94 -2.82 6.10 -0.47
CA ALA A 94 -1.81 6.00 -1.53
C ALA A 94 -0.39 6.19 -1.00
N TRP A 95 0.53 5.43 -1.57
CA TRP A 95 1.93 5.38 -1.23
C TRP A 95 2.79 5.57 -2.47
N ASP A 96 3.80 6.42 -2.35
CA ASP A 96 4.70 6.73 -3.46
C ASP A 96 5.80 5.67 -3.60
N LEU A 97 5.78 4.91 -4.68
CA LEU A 97 6.77 3.87 -4.94
C LEU A 97 8.10 4.41 -5.48
N LEU A 98 8.18 5.71 -5.77
CA LEU A 98 9.46 6.43 -5.93
C LEU A 98 9.93 7.05 -4.60
N GLY A 99 9.27 6.80 -3.46
CA GLY A 99 9.66 7.34 -2.16
C GLY A 99 9.98 6.29 -1.10
N MET A 100 9.72 5.00 -1.34
CA MET A 100 9.71 3.98 -0.30
C MET A 100 10.39 2.68 -0.72
N ILE A 101 11.02 2.01 0.25
CA ILE A 101 11.49 0.63 0.15
C ILE A 101 10.61 -0.21 1.08
N PRO A 102 9.91 -1.27 0.60
CA PRO A 102 9.11 -2.13 1.46
C PRO A 102 9.97 -2.83 2.53
N PRO A 103 9.73 -2.58 3.83
CA PRO A 103 10.69 -2.92 4.89
C PRO A 103 10.56 -4.33 5.47
N GLU A 104 9.49 -5.08 5.16
CA GLU A 104 9.21 -6.41 5.72
C GLU A 104 9.50 -7.58 4.76
N THR A 105 10.46 -7.42 3.85
CA THR A 105 10.89 -8.53 2.99
C THR A 105 11.97 -9.36 3.68
N ASN A 106 11.52 -10.39 4.41
CA ASN A 106 12.37 -11.50 4.83
C ASN A 106 13.20 -12.02 3.64
N SER A 107 14.43 -12.44 3.91
CA SER A 107 15.53 -12.71 2.94
C SER A 107 15.30 -13.83 1.92
N SER A 108 14.08 -14.36 1.81
CA SER A 108 13.66 -15.39 0.86
C SER A 108 12.64 -14.89 -0.19
N SER A 109 12.23 -13.61 -0.16
CA SER A 109 11.37 -13.03 -1.19
C SER A 109 12.16 -12.66 -2.47
N PRO A 110 11.67 -12.98 -3.68
CA PRO A 110 12.36 -12.66 -4.94
C PRO A 110 12.41 -11.16 -5.30
N LEU A 111 11.84 -10.25 -4.49
CA LEU A 111 12.09 -8.81 -4.61
C LEU A 111 13.45 -8.36 -4.03
N TRP A 112 14.19 -9.25 -3.37
CA TRP A 112 15.47 -8.92 -2.74
C TRP A 112 16.62 -8.84 -3.76
N LEU A 113 16.71 -7.72 -4.50
CA LEU A 113 17.81 -7.44 -5.43
C LEU A 113 18.31 -5.98 -5.34
N ALA A 114 19.40 -5.83 -4.56
CA ALA A 114 20.40 -4.76 -4.62
C ALA A 114 19.99 -3.33 -4.17
N THR A 115 19.89 -3.13 -2.85
CA THR A 115 20.80 -2.13 -2.24
C THR A 115 22.22 -2.63 -2.46
N ASN A 116 22.86 -2.12 -3.52
CA ASN A 116 24.15 -2.60 -4.03
C ASN A 116 25.24 -2.52 -2.95
N ASP A 117 26.22 -3.45 -2.96
CA ASP A 117 27.23 -3.59 -1.89
C ASP A 117 28.04 -2.31 -1.61
N GLN A 118 28.08 -1.37 -2.55
CA GLN A 118 28.61 -0.01 -2.36
C GLN A 118 27.98 0.78 -1.19
N ILE A 119 26.75 0.43 -0.75
CA ILE A 119 26.13 1.01 0.45
C ILE A 119 26.62 0.31 1.74
N ARG A 120 27.02 -0.97 1.67
CA ARG A 120 27.68 -1.71 2.77
C ARG A 120 29.14 -1.30 2.94
N ASP A 121 29.87 -1.10 1.85
CA ASP A 121 31.29 -0.72 1.89
C ASP A 121 31.50 0.71 2.41
N LEU A 122 30.47 1.56 2.34
CA LEU A 122 30.47 2.92 2.90
C LEU A 122 30.51 2.98 4.45
N GLU A 123 30.46 1.84 5.15
CA GLU A 123 30.71 1.74 6.61
C GLU A 123 32.09 1.18 6.98
N LEU A 124 33.00 0.92 6.03
CA LEU A 124 34.28 0.25 6.29
C LEU A 124 35.56 1.07 6.04
N ASP A 125 35.46 2.38 5.75
CA ASP A 125 36.63 3.27 5.67
C ASP A 125 36.51 4.57 6.48
N THR A 126 36.04 4.44 7.72
CA THR A 126 36.28 5.43 8.78
C THR A 126 36.96 4.76 9.99
N THR A 127 38.25 4.50 9.85
CA THR A 127 39.15 4.18 10.99
C THR A 127 39.49 5.42 11.85
N ALA A 128 38.58 6.41 11.87
CA ALA A 128 38.60 7.54 12.77
C ALA A 128 37.54 7.33 13.86
N SER A 129 38.00 6.81 15.00
CA SER A 129 37.25 6.55 16.24
C SER A 129 36.13 7.56 16.51
N LEU A 130 34.89 7.07 16.70
CA LEU A 130 34.00 7.43 17.83
C LEU A 130 32.65 6.67 17.77
N CYS A 131 32.25 6.15 18.93
CA CYS A 131 30.90 5.71 19.32
C CYS A 131 30.22 4.57 18.54
N GLU A 132 30.08 3.41 19.22
CA GLU A 132 29.06 2.40 18.96
C GLU A 132 27.66 3.04 18.98
N ILE A 133 26.96 3.02 17.85
CA ILE A 133 25.52 3.31 17.81
C ILE A 133 24.81 1.97 18.07
N PRO A 134 23.98 1.83 19.12
CA PRO A 134 23.25 0.59 19.36
C PRO A 134 22.28 0.33 18.20
N ALA A 135 22.10 -0.95 17.84
CA ALA A 135 21.25 -1.41 16.74
C ALA A 135 19.73 -1.30 17.05
N THR A 136 19.34 -0.20 17.68
CA THR A 136 18.00 0.09 18.19
C THR A 136 17.50 1.38 17.55
N HIS A 137 17.00 1.26 16.32
CA HIS A 137 15.97 2.06 15.63
C HIS A 137 16.15 1.92 14.10
N ALA A 138 16.00 0.69 13.61
CA ALA A 138 15.46 0.55 12.26
C ALA A 138 14.08 1.22 12.22
N ALA A 139 13.71 1.82 11.09
CA ALA A 139 12.34 2.27 10.86
C ALA A 139 11.46 1.03 10.67
N ILE A 140 11.01 0.46 11.79
CA ILE A 140 10.03 -0.63 11.84
C ILE A 140 8.70 -0.02 11.38
N TYR A 141 8.36 -0.28 10.12
CA TYR A 141 6.97 -0.27 9.65
C TYR A 141 6.16 -1.33 10.43
N PRO A 142 4.83 -1.20 10.49
CA PRO A 142 4.02 -1.96 11.42
C PRO A 142 3.96 -3.48 11.19
N LEU A 143 4.44 -4.20 12.21
CA LEU A 143 3.82 -5.37 12.86
C LEU A 143 3.55 -5.01 14.35
N THR A 144 2.58 -5.55 15.10
CA THR A 144 1.66 -6.68 14.87
C THR A 144 0.18 -6.35 15.18
N ASP A 145 -0.70 -6.49 14.18
CA ASP A 145 -2.13 -6.88 14.14
C ASP A 145 -2.70 -6.80 12.68
N GLU A 146 -1.84 -6.92 11.67
CA GLU A 146 -2.06 -6.46 10.28
C GLU A 146 -2.10 -7.57 9.21
N PRO A 147 -2.66 -7.30 8.01
CA PRO A 147 -2.61 -8.20 6.88
C PRO A 147 -1.18 -8.47 6.38
N ARG A 148 -0.67 -9.65 6.75
CA ARG A 148 0.48 -10.32 6.12
C ARG A 148 0.12 -10.80 4.71
N VAL A 149 0.04 -9.89 3.75
CA VAL A 149 0.00 -10.22 2.32
C VAL A 149 1.21 -9.63 1.62
N CYS A 150 2.05 -10.52 1.09
CA CYS A 150 3.34 -10.21 0.49
C CYS A 150 3.22 -9.26 -0.72
N ILE A 151 3.56 -7.98 -0.56
CA ILE A 151 3.91 -7.10 -1.68
C ILE A 151 5.34 -7.47 -2.11
N GLY A 152 5.44 -8.63 -2.77
CA GLY A 152 6.64 -9.48 -2.76
C GLY A 152 7.10 -10.00 -4.12
N SER A 153 6.54 -9.52 -5.24
CA SER A 153 6.86 -10.06 -6.58
C SER A 153 7.00 -9.05 -7.74
N THR A 154 6.28 -7.92 -7.75
CA THR A 154 5.95 -7.28 -9.06
C THR A 154 6.37 -5.82 -9.22
N LEU A 155 7.01 -5.22 -8.22
CA LEU A 155 7.88 -4.05 -8.45
C LEU A 155 9.03 -4.36 -9.44
N ALA A 156 9.31 -5.65 -9.69
CA ALA A 156 10.33 -6.12 -10.63
C ALA A 156 9.87 -6.34 -12.08
N ILE A 157 8.56 -6.26 -12.40
CA ILE A 157 8.00 -6.66 -13.72
C ILE A 157 7.11 -5.58 -14.37
N TYR A 158 7.25 -4.30 -14.01
CA TYR A 158 6.97 -3.26 -15.01
C TYR A 158 8.03 -3.38 -16.12
N PRO A 159 7.67 -3.38 -17.42
CA PRO A 159 8.43 -4.11 -18.43
C PRO A 159 9.87 -3.60 -18.62
N ARG A 160 10.78 -4.30 -17.94
CA ARG A 160 12.25 -4.18 -18.03
C ARG A 160 12.76 -4.35 -19.48
N GLU A 161 11.90 -4.86 -20.37
CA GLU A 161 12.16 -5.07 -21.80
C GLU A 161 12.45 -3.77 -22.57
N GLN A 162 11.79 -2.65 -22.25
CA GLN A 162 12.17 -1.35 -22.84
C GLN A 162 13.44 -0.74 -22.20
N ASN A 163 13.91 -1.29 -21.07
CA ASN A 163 15.00 -0.71 -20.28
C ASN A 163 16.23 -1.64 -20.13
N ARG A 164 16.38 -2.66 -21.00
CA ARG A 164 17.54 -3.60 -21.04
C ARG A 164 18.92 -2.94 -21.34
N ARG A 165 19.04 -1.61 -21.31
CA ARG A 165 20.29 -0.86 -21.58
C ARG A 165 20.60 0.26 -20.57
N ALA A 166 19.77 0.50 -19.56
CA ALA A 166 19.97 1.64 -18.66
C ALA A 166 20.46 1.20 -17.26
N SER A 167 21.65 1.67 -16.89
CA SER A 167 22.04 1.91 -15.49
C SER A 167 21.23 3.11 -14.95
N SER A 168 19.92 2.97 -14.88
CA SER A 168 19.05 4.02 -14.33
C SER A 168 19.21 4.07 -12.81
N SER A 169 20.00 5.03 -12.32
CA SER A 169 20.13 5.34 -10.90
C SER A 169 18.74 5.33 -10.21
N PRO A 170 18.58 4.68 -9.05
CA PRO A 170 17.32 4.70 -8.28
C PRO A 170 16.80 6.13 -8.15
N THR A 171 15.49 6.31 -8.34
CA THR A 171 14.85 7.62 -8.34
C THR A 171 14.05 7.79 -7.06
N ILE A 172 14.33 8.87 -6.32
CA ILE A 172 13.71 9.21 -5.03
C ILE A 172 12.91 10.50 -5.18
N ASN A 173 11.61 10.46 -4.86
CA ASN A 173 10.75 11.63 -4.78
C ASN A 173 10.91 12.33 -3.42
N ILE A 174 11.45 13.54 -3.44
CA ILE A 174 11.81 14.28 -2.22
C ILE A 174 10.58 14.72 -1.39
N ASN A 175 9.41 14.77 -2.02
CA ASN A 175 8.17 15.28 -1.44
C ASN A 175 7.42 14.24 -0.60
N THR A 176 7.74 12.96 -0.78
CA THR A 176 7.01 11.82 -0.22
C THR A 176 7.91 10.85 0.53
N ALA A 177 9.21 10.79 0.21
CA ALA A 177 10.15 9.90 0.88
C ALA A 177 10.24 10.13 2.41
N PRO A 178 10.42 9.08 3.23
CA PRO A 178 10.75 9.23 4.65
C PRO A 178 12.00 10.11 4.84
N LYS A 179 12.04 10.91 5.91
CA LYS A 179 13.19 11.79 6.21
C LYS A 179 14.56 11.06 6.20
N PRO A 180 14.74 9.88 6.84
CA PRO A 180 16.04 9.19 6.83
C PRO A 180 16.50 8.76 5.42
N LEU A 181 15.56 8.34 4.56
CA LEU A 181 15.87 8.00 3.17
C LEU A 181 16.23 9.24 2.36
N LEU A 182 15.53 10.36 2.57
CA LEU A 182 15.83 11.64 1.93
C LEU A 182 17.22 12.17 2.33
N GLU A 183 17.60 12.08 3.61
CA GLU A 183 18.93 12.44 4.12
C GLU A 183 20.04 11.62 3.44
N ALA A 184 19.88 10.30 3.39
CA ALA A 184 20.82 9.41 2.71
C ALA A 184 20.90 9.71 1.20
N ALA A 185 19.76 9.96 0.54
CA ALA A 185 19.68 10.27 -0.88
C ALA A 185 20.36 11.60 -1.25
N LEU A 186 20.17 12.66 -0.44
CA LEU A 186 20.81 13.95 -0.62
C LEU A 186 22.32 13.87 -0.43
N ARG A 187 22.78 13.13 0.60
CA ARG A 187 24.20 12.84 0.85
C ARG A 187 24.85 12.11 -0.34
N LEU A 188 24.24 11.02 -0.82
CA LEU A 188 24.73 10.26 -1.98
C LEU A 188 24.70 11.08 -3.28
N ALA A 189 23.70 11.94 -3.46
CA ALA A 189 23.62 12.83 -4.62
C ALA A 189 24.57 14.05 -4.54
N GLN A 190 25.25 14.25 -3.40
CA GLN A 190 26.04 15.43 -3.05
C GLN A 190 25.26 16.74 -3.27
N ARG A 191 24.02 16.78 -2.77
CA ARG A 191 23.09 17.92 -2.92
C ARG A 191 22.55 18.38 -1.58
N GLY A 192 22.35 19.70 -1.49
CA GLY A 192 22.14 20.40 -0.25
C GLY A 192 20.69 20.78 0.07
N ASP A 193 20.59 21.41 1.24
CA ASP A 193 19.43 21.99 1.90
C ASP A 193 18.19 21.11 2.02
N ILE A 194 18.33 20.05 2.82
CA ILE A 194 17.19 19.29 3.33
C ILE A 194 16.20 20.18 4.11
N ALA A 195 16.65 21.21 4.84
CA ALA A 195 15.75 22.04 5.64
C ALA A 195 14.73 22.79 4.76
N SER A 196 15.14 23.27 3.58
CA SER A 196 14.23 23.85 2.59
C SER A 196 13.17 22.87 2.08
N ILE A 197 13.52 21.58 1.95
CA ILE A 197 12.62 20.51 1.48
C ILE A 197 11.64 20.14 2.61
N LEU A 198 12.12 20.00 3.84
CA LEU A 198 11.28 19.70 5.00
C LEU A 198 10.29 20.84 5.27
N ALA A 199 10.76 22.09 5.30
CA ALA A 199 9.90 23.27 5.50
C ALA A 199 8.81 23.39 4.42
N ALA A 200 9.14 23.11 3.15
CA ALA A 200 8.13 23.09 2.09
C ALA A 200 7.07 21.98 2.31
N ARG A 201 7.49 20.78 2.74
CA ARG A 201 6.58 19.67 3.06
C ARG A 201 5.71 19.95 4.28
N GLU A 202 6.26 20.58 5.32
CA GLU A 202 5.54 21.04 6.52
C GLU A 202 4.49 22.11 6.16
N ASP A 203 4.79 22.99 5.20
CA ASP A 203 3.81 23.92 4.58
C ASP A 203 2.77 23.23 3.66
N GLY A 204 2.85 21.91 3.45
CA GLY A 204 2.00 21.18 2.50
C GLY A 204 2.24 21.52 1.02
N ARG A 205 3.45 21.99 0.67
CA ARG A 205 3.81 22.46 -0.68
C ARG A 205 4.95 21.62 -1.27
N PRO A 206 4.89 21.22 -2.56
CA PRO A 206 5.97 20.44 -3.16
C PRO A 206 7.27 21.25 -3.21
N ALA A 207 8.34 20.68 -2.66
CA ALA A 207 9.68 21.20 -2.80
C ALA A 207 10.18 21.04 -4.25
N PRO A 208 10.93 22.03 -4.79
CA PRO A 208 11.62 21.86 -6.06
C PRO A 208 12.78 20.88 -5.90
N ALA A 209 12.99 20.00 -6.89
CA ALA A 209 14.13 19.10 -6.88
C ALA A 209 15.45 19.90 -6.88
N PRO A 210 16.40 19.64 -5.96
CA PRO A 210 17.61 20.44 -5.86
C PRO A 210 18.45 20.31 -7.15
N PRO A 211 19.01 21.43 -7.66
CA PRO A 211 19.69 21.46 -8.94
C PRO A 211 20.87 20.49 -8.96
N ARG A 212 21.20 19.97 -10.15
CA ARG A 212 22.37 19.10 -10.32
C ARG A 212 23.63 19.96 -10.21
N SER A 213 24.53 19.61 -9.30
CA SER A 213 25.86 20.22 -9.20
C SER A 213 26.60 20.08 -10.53
N PRO A 214 27.07 21.18 -11.16
CA PRO A 214 27.76 21.11 -12.44
C PRO A 214 29.06 20.33 -12.29
N GLY A 215 29.16 19.21 -13.00
CA GLY A 215 30.29 18.27 -12.94
C GLY A 215 29.90 16.85 -12.50
N ASN A 216 28.90 16.69 -11.62
CA ASN A 216 28.46 15.37 -11.17
C ASN A 216 27.44 14.75 -12.14
N ARG A 217 27.95 14.09 -13.19
CA ARG A 217 27.14 13.39 -14.20
C ARG A 217 26.64 12.01 -13.74
N GLU A 218 27.32 11.38 -12.78
CA GLU A 218 27.12 9.98 -12.37
C GLU A 218 26.59 9.87 -10.93
N SER A 219 25.56 10.65 -10.62
CA SER A 219 24.85 10.58 -9.34
C SER A 219 24.25 9.18 -9.14
N LEU A 220 24.69 8.46 -8.10
CA LEU A 220 24.20 7.12 -7.73
C LEU A 220 22.69 7.10 -7.46
N VAL A 221 22.12 8.24 -7.09
CA VAL A 221 20.68 8.45 -6.87
C VAL A 221 20.18 9.61 -7.73
N ARG A 222 18.98 9.49 -8.29
CA ARG A 222 18.25 10.57 -8.96
C ARG A 222 17.20 11.13 -8.02
N LEU A 223 17.17 12.45 -7.82
CA LEU A 223 16.10 13.12 -7.08
C LEU A 223 15.05 13.65 -8.06
N THR A 224 13.76 13.48 -7.72
CA THR A 224 12.60 14.03 -8.42
C THR A 224 11.67 14.74 -7.42
N GLY A 225 10.77 15.60 -7.90
CA GLY A 225 9.70 16.20 -7.11
C GLY A 225 8.29 15.69 -7.49
N HIS A 226 8.20 14.79 -8.47
CA HIS A 226 6.97 14.16 -8.95
C HIS A 226 7.17 12.66 -9.05
N SER A 227 6.10 11.90 -8.80
CA SER A 227 6.11 10.45 -8.97
C SER A 227 5.34 9.99 -10.19
N THR A 228 5.83 8.92 -10.80
CA THR A 228 5.21 8.20 -11.93
C THR A 228 4.71 6.81 -11.53
N LEU A 229 4.75 6.46 -10.24
CA LEU A 229 4.43 5.12 -9.75
C LEU A 229 3.87 5.18 -8.33
N TRP A 230 2.62 4.74 -8.15
CA TRP A 230 1.91 4.74 -6.87
C TRP A 230 1.33 3.37 -6.57
N ALA A 231 1.37 2.96 -5.30
CA ALA A 231 0.54 1.88 -4.79
C ALA A 231 -0.65 2.50 -4.04
N VAL A 232 -1.84 1.98 -4.27
CA VAL A 232 -3.09 2.43 -3.63
C VAL A 232 -3.71 1.24 -2.92
N ARG A 233 -3.99 1.40 -1.62
CA ARG A 233 -4.82 0.46 -0.86
C ARG A 233 -6.23 1.02 -0.81
N THR A 234 -7.19 0.19 -1.21
CA THR A 234 -8.62 0.46 -1.09
C THR A 234 -9.19 -0.57 -0.13
N ASP A 235 -9.69 -0.12 1.01
CA ASP A 235 -10.44 -0.93 1.96
C ASP A 235 -11.92 -0.57 1.84
N ALA A 236 -12.79 -1.55 1.69
CA ALA A 236 -14.23 -1.34 1.69
C ALA A 236 -14.92 -2.33 2.63
N SER A 237 -16.03 -1.93 3.22
CA SER A 237 -16.91 -2.86 3.93
C SER A 237 -18.38 -2.56 3.73
N VAL A 238 -19.19 -3.62 3.72
CA VAL A 238 -20.65 -3.56 3.76
C VAL A 238 -21.13 -4.44 4.91
N ASP A 239 -21.91 -3.87 5.85
CA ASP A 239 -22.39 -4.52 7.06
C ASP A 239 -21.33 -5.29 7.87
N GLY A 240 -20.09 -4.79 7.86
CA GLY A 240 -18.95 -5.39 8.55
C GLY A 240 -18.25 -6.52 7.81
N ILE A 241 -18.70 -6.90 6.60
CA ILE A 241 -17.88 -7.72 5.69
C ILE A 241 -16.87 -6.81 5.01
N GLY A 242 -15.60 -6.96 5.38
CA GLY A 242 -14.48 -6.25 4.76
C GLY A 242 -13.94 -6.97 3.52
N ARG A 243 -13.47 -6.17 2.56
CA ARG A 243 -12.58 -6.56 1.46
C ARG A 243 -11.59 -5.44 1.19
N SER A 244 -10.37 -5.80 0.83
CA SER A 244 -9.32 -4.82 0.56
C SER A 244 -8.50 -5.20 -0.66
N TRP A 245 -8.10 -4.20 -1.45
CA TRP A 245 -7.23 -4.38 -2.62
C TRP A 245 -5.97 -3.53 -2.50
N TRP A 246 -4.86 -4.05 -3.02
CA TRP A 246 -3.69 -3.27 -3.42
C TRP A 246 -3.68 -3.13 -4.94
N THR A 247 -3.64 -1.89 -5.45
CA THR A 247 -3.51 -1.61 -6.89
C THR A 247 -2.27 -0.75 -7.14
N VAL A 248 -1.43 -1.15 -8.10
CA VAL A 248 -0.25 -0.38 -8.52
C VAL A 248 -0.57 0.36 -9.82
N TYR A 249 -0.40 1.67 -9.82
CA TYR A 249 -0.61 2.55 -10.95
C TYR A 249 0.71 3.16 -11.44
N ALA A 250 0.93 3.17 -12.76
CA ALA A 250 2.03 3.91 -13.38
C ALA A 250 1.51 4.99 -14.32
N SER A 251 2.25 6.10 -14.41
CA SER A 251 1.98 7.13 -15.41
C SER A 251 2.66 6.81 -16.74
N ARG A 252 1.89 6.77 -17.82
CA ARG A 252 2.38 6.72 -19.20
C ARG A 252 1.85 7.91 -19.97
N ARG A 253 2.74 8.79 -20.45
CA ARG A 253 2.41 9.92 -21.35
C ARG A 253 1.30 10.86 -20.84
N SER A 254 1.19 11.02 -19.52
CA SER A 254 0.17 11.79 -18.77
C SER A 254 -1.10 11.02 -18.37
N ASP A 255 -1.33 9.84 -18.93
CA ASP A 255 -2.38 8.93 -18.46
C ASP A 255 -1.85 8.06 -17.30
N TRP A 256 -2.75 7.50 -16.50
CA TRP A 256 -2.44 6.51 -15.47
C TRP A 256 -3.03 5.16 -15.85
N GLU A 257 -2.25 4.10 -15.73
CA GLU A 257 -2.67 2.72 -16.00
C GLU A 257 -2.47 1.83 -14.77
N ILE A 258 -3.40 0.90 -14.56
CA ILE A 258 -3.23 -0.19 -13.60
C ILE A 258 -2.19 -1.15 -14.18
N ILE A 259 -1.10 -1.33 -13.44
CA ILE A 259 -0.06 -2.33 -13.73
C ILE A 259 -0.48 -3.68 -13.14
N GLU A 260 -1.03 -3.63 -11.94
CA GLU A 260 -1.27 -4.78 -11.09
C GLU A 260 -2.37 -4.48 -10.08
N ARG A 261 -3.17 -5.49 -9.75
CA ARG A 261 -4.15 -5.48 -8.67
C ARG A 261 -4.13 -6.81 -7.93
N HIS A 262 -4.04 -6.76 -6.61
CA HIS A 262 -4.14 -7.90 -5.70
C HIS A 262 -5.33 -7.74 -4.77
N ALA A 263 -6.09 -8.82 -4.60
CA ALA A 263 -7.00 -8.92 -3.46
C ALA A 263 -6.20 -9.27 -2.20
N ILE A 264 -6.48 -8.57 -1.11
CA ILE A 264 -5.98 -8.87 0.23
C ILE A 264 -7.06 -9.75 0.88
N SER A 265 -6.73 -11.01 1.13
CA SER A 265 -7.53 -11.86 2.02
C SER A 265 -7.07 -11.60 3.46
N GLU A 266 -7.97 -11.04 4.27
CA GLU A 266 -7.86 -11.01 5.74
C GLU A 266 -8.42 -12.31 6.34
#